data_AF-A0A554MN55-F1
#
_entry.id   AF-A0A554MN55-F1
#
_cell.length_a   1.000
_cell.length_b   1.000
_cell.length_c   1.000
_cell.angle_alpha   90.00
_cell.angle_beta   90.00
_cell.angle_gamma   90.00
#
_symmetry.space_group_name_H-M   'P 1'
#
loop_
_entity.id
_entity.type
_entity.pdbx_description
1 polymer ?
#
loop_
_entity_poly.entity_id
_entity_poly.type
_entity_poly.pdbx_seq_one_letter_code
_entity_poly.pdbx_strand_id
1 'polypeptide(L)'
;MTLEDFLFPVLPLAPPLKYPYYERISLEISFIYFSMLMVIHAASSAWVGELSSSALSAFVICFILHFILDFIPHGDHNMVANYQHKEKLRRVYTFLTADLITTLLFLFSIEIFDIGTDKRIIFAAILGGLLPDLLVSFYKLTKVRFLKKFHDFHFFIHNFLPEKKHKTIRLSHALVLQGLLFLFLLKVIV
;
A
#
# COMPACT_ATOMS: atom_id res chain seq x y z
N MET A 1 23.78 3.54 42.77
CA MET A 1 22.64 2.98 42.03
C MET A 1 21.86 4.16 41.49
N THR A 2 22.12 4.53 40.24
CA THR A 2 21.56 5.74 39.61
C THR A 2 20.28 5.38 38.86
N LEU A 3 19.48 6.38 38.52
CA LEU A 3 18.22 6.20 37.77
C LEU A 3 18.44 5.56 36.38
N GLU A 4 19.66 5.61 35.85
CA GLU A 4 20.06 4.99 34.59
C GLU A 4 20.11 3.46 34.67
N ASP A 5 20.48 2.90 35.83
CA ASP A 5 20.60 1.45 36.04
C ASP A 5 19.22 0.73 36.01
N PHE A 6 18.13 1.48 36.24
CA PHE A 6 16.76 0.94 36.24
C PHE A 6 16.08 1.01 34.86
N LEU A 7 16.52 1.91 33.98
CA LEU A 7 15.92 2.11 32.65
C LEU A 7 16.58 1.25 31.55
N PHE A 8 17.80 0.77 31.76
CA PHE A 8 18.54 -0.03 30.77
C PHE A 8 19.19 -1.26 31.40
N PRO A 9 18.45 -2.35 31.64
CA PRO A 9 19.09 -3.61 32.03
C PRO A 9 20.05 -4.04 30.92
N VAL A 10 21.33 -4.13 31.27
CA VAL A 10 22.41 -4.64 30.39
C VAL A 10 22.10 -6.11 30.08
N LEU A 11 21.37 -6.33 28.99
CA LEU A 11 21.20 -7.66 28.41
C LEU A 11 22.56 -8.15 27.88
N PRO A 12 22.88 -9.44 28.03
CA PRO A 12 24.15 -9.98 27.57
C PRO A 12 24.33 -9.74 26.08
N LEU A 13 25.50 -9.19 25.72
CA LEU A 13 25.90 -8.89 24.35
C LEU A 13 25.84 -10.15 23.49
N ALA A 14 24.82 -10.22 22.62
CA ALA A 14 24.81 -11.18 21.52
C ALA A 14 26.05 -10.95 20.63
N PRO A 15 26.64 -12.00 20.04
CA PRO A 15 27.81 -11.86 19.18
C PRO A 15 27.50 -10.91 18.01
N PRO A 16 28.51 -10.22 17.46
CA PRO A 16 28.30 -9.17 16.47
C PRO A 16 27.72 -9.78 15.18
N LEU A 17 26.42 -9.56 14.97
CA LEU A 17 25.79 -9.78 13.67
C LEU A 17 26.46 -8.84 12.67
N LYS A 18 26.86 -9.38 11.51
CA LYS A 18 27.79 -8.73 10.58
C LYS A 18 27.30 -7.41 9.96
N TYR A 19 26.02 -7.02 10.10
CA TYR A 19 25.48 -5.77 9.54
C TYR A 19 24.23 -5.27 10.30
N PRO A 20 24.34 -4.79 11.56
CA PRO A 20 23.17 -4.45 12.39
C PRO A 20 22.42 -3.18 11.91
N TYR A 21 23.08 -2.34 11.11
CA TYR A 21 22.47 -1.13 10.52
C TYR A 21 21.50 -1.46 9.38
N TYR A 22 21.76 -2.52 8.61
CA TYR A 22 20.92 -2.92 7.49
C TYR A 22 19.65 -3.67 7.92
N GLU A 23 19.67 -4.42 9.02
CA GLU A 23 18.47 -5.08 9.55
C GLU A 23 17.42 -4.06 9.99
N ARG A 24 17.82 -3.02 10.72
CA ARG A 24 16.90 -1.97 11.17
C ARG A 24 16.31 -1.17 10.00
N ILE A 25 17.12 -0.84 8.99
CA ILE A 25 16.66 -0.19 7.75
C ILE A 25 15.80 -1.15 6.90
N SER A 26 16.12 -2.43 6.83
CA SER A 26 15.29 -3.41 6.11
C SER A 26 13.91 -3.60 6.76
N LEU A 27 13.82 -3.48 8.09
CA LEU A 27 12.57 -3.48 8.85
C LEU A 27 11.79 -2.17 8.72
N GLU A 28 12.49 -1.03 8.74
CA GLU A 28 11.91 0.31 8.58
C GLU A 28 11.56 0.66 7.13
N ILE A 29 12.01 -0.12 6.14
CA ILE A 29 11.67 0.10 4.72
C ILE A 29 10.84 -1.05 4.15
N SER A 30 10.85 -2.25 4.75
CA SER A 30 9.71 -3.18 4.65
C SER A 30 8.39 -2.53 5.07
N PHE A 31 8.46 -1.43 5.84
CA PHE A 31 7.38 -0.55 6.26
C PHE A 31 6.55 0.02 5.10
N ILE A 32 7.15 0.26 3.93
CA ILE A 32 6.53 1.09 2.86
C ILE A 32 6.17 0.26 1.61
N TYR A 33 6.20 -1.07 1.70
CA TYR A 33 6.29 -1.93 0.52
C TYR A 33 5.09 -2.79 0.20
N PHE A 34 3.97 -2.53 0.84
CA PHE A 34 2.81 -3.39 0.71
C PHE A 34 1.76 -2.69 -0.13
N SER A 35 1.64 -3.16 -1.38
CA SER A 35 0.69 -2.74 -2.42
C SER A 35 0.66 -1.25 -2.72
N MET A 36 1.63 -0.76 -3.50
CA MET A 36 1.72 0.67 -3.76
C MET A 36 1.33 1.00 -5.19
N LEU A 37 0.00 1.08 -5.33
CA LEU A 37 -0.74 1.91 -6.29
C LEU A 37 -1.99 2.42 -5.60
N MET A 38 -1.79 3.15 -4.51
CA MET A 38 -2.89 3.70 -3.74
C MET A 38 -3.84 4.50 -4.64
N VAL A 39 -3.31 5.17 -5.67
CA VAL A 39 -4.12 5.94 -6.61
C VAL A 39 -5.07 5.06 -7.42
N ILE A 40 -4.69 3.84 -7.78
CA ILE A 40 -5.58 2.93 -8.54
C ILE A 40 -6.62 2.29 -7.65
N HIS A 41 -6.24 1.92 -6.43
CA HIS A 41 -7.21 1.44 -5.45
C HIS A 41 -8.24 2.53 -5.17
N ALA A 42 -7.80 3.77 -4.98
CA ALA A 42 -8.69 4.92 -4.83
C ALA A 42 -9.55 5.16 -6.08
N ALA A 43 -8.96 5.19 -7.28
CA ALA A 43 -9.68 5.49 -8.52
C ALA A 43 -10.70 4.40 -8.89
N SER A 44 -10.31 3.13 -8.76
CA SER A 44 -11.21 2.00 -9.00
C SER A 44 -12.36 2.00 -7.99
N SER A 45 -12.07 2.33 -6.73
CA SER A 45 -13.10 2.44 -5.70
C SER A 45 -14.03 3.62 -5.93
N ALA A 46 -13.51 4.76 -6.39
CA ALA A 46 -14.33 5.92 -6.73
C ALA A 46 -15.34 5.59 -7.83
N TRP A 47 -14.89 4.89 -8.88
CA TRP A 47 -15.76 4.43 -9.96
C TRP A 47 -16.84 3.45 -9.47
N VAL A 48 -16.51 2.50 -8.60
CA VAL A 48 -17.52 1.63 -7.98
C VAL A 48 -18.48 2.41 -7.07
N GLY A 49 -17.97 3.45 -6.38
CA GLY A 49 -18.77 4.35 -5.56
C GLY A 49 -19.81 5.12 -6.37
N GLU A 50 -19.44 5.58 -7.57
CA GLU A 50 -20.35 6.23 -8.52
C GLU A 50 -21.51 5.30 -8.94
N LEU A 51 -21.21 4.01 -9.12
CA LEU A 51 -22.20 3.00 -9.50
C LEU A 51 -23.03 2.48 -8.31
N SER A 52 -22.75 2.93 -7.08
CA SER A 52 -23.36 2.40 -5.86
C SER A 52 -24.47 3.30 -5.33
N SER A 53 -25.53 2.68 -4.82
CA SER A 53 -26.66 3.40 -4.20
C SER A 53 -26.53 3.57 -2.67
N SER A 54 -25.54 2.93 -2.04
CA SER A 54 -25.33 2.97 -0.59
C SER A 54 -23.84 3.00 -0.23
N ALA A 55 -23.49 3.84 0.73
CA ALA A 55 -22.13 3.97 1.24
C ALA A 55 -21.60 2.67 1.86
N LEU A 56 -22.45 1.92 2.57
CA LEU A 56 -22.05 0.66 3.21
C LEU A 56 -21.75 -0.42 2.16
N SER A 57 -22.60 -0.56 1.14
CA SER A 57 -22.34 -1.52 0.06
C SER A 57 -21.09 -1.13 -0.73
N ALA A 58 -20.92 0.16 -1.04
CA ALA A 58 -19.75 0.65 -1.76
C ALA A 58 -18.45 0.36 -1.00
N PHE A 59 -18.43 0.61 0.32
CA PHE A 59 -17.33 0.27 1.20
C PHE A 59 -17.01 -1.23 1.16
N VAL A 60 -18.00 -2.10 1.38
CA VAL A 60 -17.79 -3.56 1.45
C VAL A 60 -17.31 -4.11 0.10
N ILE A 61 -17.92 -3.67 -1.01
CA ILE A 61 -17.54 -4.09 -2.36
C ILE A 61 -16.10 -3.67 -2.65
N CYS A 62 -15.73 -2.43 -2.33
CA CYS A 62 -14.37 -1.94 -2.60
C CYS A 62 -13.31 -2.59 -1.68
N PHE A 63 -13.68 -2.92 -0.44
CA PHE A 63 -12.83 -3.69 0.47
C PHE A 63 -12.51 -5.08 -0.11
N ILE A 64 -13.48 -5.74 -0.76
CA ILE A 64 -13.25 -7.01 -1.44
C ILE A 64 -12.46 -6.79 -2.75
N LEU A 65 -12.82 -5.77 -3.53
CA LEU A 65 -12.18 -5.42 -4.79
C LEU A 65 -10.69 -5.14 -4.62
N HIS A 66 -10.28 -4.55 -3.48
CA HIS A 66 -8.88 -4.37 -3.13
C HIS A 66 -8.08 -5.66 -3.33
N PHE A 67 -8.52 -6.78 -2.74
CA PHE A 67 -7.81 -8.06 -2.85
C PHE A 67 -7.80 -8.61 -4.28
N ILE A 68 -8.82 -8.29 -5.08
CA ILE A 68 -8.87 -8.66 -6.49
C ILE A 68 -7.83 -7.87 -7.30
N LEU A 69 -7.72 -6.57 -7.07
CA LEU A 69 -6.72 -5.71 -7.70
C LEU A 69 -5.30 -6.13 -7.30
N ASP A 70 -5.12 -6.50 -6.04
CA ASP A 70 -3.86 -7.03 -5.51
C ASP A 70 -3.46 -8.36 -6.15
N PHE A 71 -4.38 -9.15 -6.72
CA PHE A 71 -3.99 -10.31 -7.51
C PHE A 71 -3.31 -9.93 -8.83
N ILE A 72 -3.62 -8.78 -9.43
CA ILE A 72 -3.07 -8.39 -10.73
C ILE A 72 -1.58 -8.07 -10.60
N PRO A 73 -0.68 -8.65 -11.42
CA PRO A 73 0.75 -8.34 -11.36
C PRO A 73 1.04 -6.85 -11.58
N HIS A 74 1.65 -6.20 -10.59
CA HIS A 74 1.94 -4.75 -10.62
C HIS A 74 3.44 -4.41 -10.48
N GLY A 75 4.34 -5.40 -10.61
CA GLY A 75 5.78 -5.17 -10.84
C GLY A 75 6.60 -4.74 -9.62
N ASP A 76 6.02 -4.77 -8.42
CA ASP A 76 6.64 -4.43 -7.13
C ASP A 76 7.52 -5.55 -6.55
N HIS A 77 7.33 -6.80 -7.00
CA HIS A 77 8.05 -7.98 -6.49
C HIS A 77 9.58 -7.85 -6.53
N ASN A 78 10.13 -7.31 -7.63
CA ASN A 78 11.58 -7.13 -7.79
C ASN A 78 12.14 -5.95 -6.99
N MET A 79 11.29 -5.06 -6.48
CA MET A 79 11.75 -3.97 -5.62
C MET A 79 12.23 -4.54 -4.28
N VAL A 80 11.58 -5.61 -3.77
CA VAL A 80 11.92 -6.34 -2.52
C VAL A 80 13.23 -7.12 -2.59
N ALA A 81 13.53 -7.78 -3.71
CA ALA A 81 14.75 -8.58 -3.85
C ALA A 81 16.04 -7.73 -3.94
N ASN A 82 15.93 -6.45 -4.28
CA ASN A 82 17.05 -5.62 -4.70
C ASN A 82 17.56 -4.61 -3.66
N TYR A 83 17.06 -4.70 -2.42
CA TYR A 83 17.27 -3.73 -1.34
C TYR A 83 18.67 -3.58 -0.77
N GLN A 84 19.59 -4.44 -1.17
CA GLN A 84 20.95 -4.46 -0.62
C GLN A 84 21.81 -3.25 -1.08
N HIS A 85 21.27 -2.35 -1.91
CA HIS A 85 22.00 -1.19 -2.45
C HIS A 85 21.30 0.16 -2.16
N LYS A 86 22.05 1.11 -1.57
CA LYS A 86 21.56 2.45 -1.16
C LYS A 86 20.90 3.26 -2.29
N GLU A 87 21.40 3.20 -3.53
CA GLU A 87 20.78 3.92 -4.65
C GLU A 87 19.37 3.43 -4.98
N LYS A 88 19.10 2.14 -4.73
CA LYS A 88 17.78 1.54 -5.00
C LYS A 88 16.75 1.96 -3.94
N LEU A 89 17.18 2.29 -2.72
CA LEU A 89 16.30 2.86 -1.67
C LEU A 89 15.74 4.22 -2.05
N ARG A 90 16.55 5.12 -2.64
CA ARG A 90 16.08 6.45 -3.04
C ARG A 90 14.96 6.33 -4.08
N ARG A 91 15.13 5.49 -5.10
CA ARG A 91 14.14 5.27 -6.17
C ARG A 91 12.79 4.84 -5.62
N VAL A 92 12.85 4.01 -4.60
CA VAL A 92 11.73 3.44 -3.89
C VAL A 92 10.98 4.51 -3.11
N TYR A 93 11.68 5.29 -2.29
CA TYR A 93 11.06 6.40 -1.58
C TYR A 93 10.42 7.40 -2.54
N THR A 94 11.11 7.74 -3.62
CA THR A 94 10.55 8.62 -4.66
C THR A 94 9.27 8.05 -5.24
N PHE A 95 9.22 6.75 -5.53
CA PHE A 95 8.02 6.10 -6.04
C PHE A 95 6.86 6.17 -5.05
N LEU A 96 7.10 5.83 -3.79
CA LEU A 96 6.09 5.80 -2.73
C LEU A 96 5.54 7.19 -2.42
N THR A 97 6.43 8.18 -2.37
CA THR A 97 6.05 9.58 -2.21
C THR A 97 5.22 10.06 -3.41
N ALA A 98 5.61 9.70 -4.63
CA ALA A 98 4.85 10.06 -5.83
C ALA A 98 3.45 9.43 -5.84
N ASP A 99 3.32 8.15 -5.49
CA ASP A 99 2.02 7.44 -5.42
C ASP A 99 1.12 8.07 -4.34
N LEU A 100 1.66 8.37 -3.16
CA LEU A 100 0.92 9.07 -2.11
C LEU A 100 0.46 10.46 -2.55
N ILE A 101 1.36 11.28 -3.12
CA ILE A 101 1.00 12.62 -3.62
C ILE A 101 -0.09 12.52 -4.69
N THR A 102 0.04 11.58 -5.63
CA THR A 102 -0.95 11.40 -6.70
C THR A 102 -2.30 10.96 -6.14
N THR A 103 -2.31 10.08 -5.15
CA THR A 103 -3.53 9.68 -4.43
C THR A 103 -4.18 10.87 -3.74
N LEU A 104 -3.41 11.70 -3.03
CA LEU A 104 -3.92 12.90 -2.36
C LEU A 104 -4.50 13.92 -3.36
N LEU A 105 -3.82 14.14 -4.49
CA LEU A 105 -4.32 14.99 -5.56
C LEU A 105 -5.62 14.46 -6.16
N PHE A 106 -5.73 13.14 -6.34
CA PHE A 106 -6.96 12.50 -6.79
C PHE A 106 -8.11 12.69 -5.81
N LEU A 107 -7.89 12.46 -4.51
CA LEU A 107 -8.90 12.70 -3.47
C LEU A 107 -9.34 14.16 -3.44
N PHE A 108 -8.39 15.09 -3.60
CA PHE A 108 -8.69 16.51 -3.67
C PHE A 108 -9.50 16.88 -4.93
N SER A 109 -9.25 16.23 -6.07
CA SER A 109 -10.06 16.45 -7.28
C SER A 109 -11.52 16.02 -7.10
N ILE A 110 -11.78 14.90 -6.41
CA ILE A 110 -13.14 14.45 -6.07
C ILE A 110 -13.85 15.49 -5.20
N GLU A 111 -13.13 16.14 -4.29
CA GLU A 111 -13.72 17.17 -3.44
C GLU A 111 -14.05 18.45 -4.22
N ILE A 112 -13.20 18.85 -5.18
CA ILE A 112 -13.39 20.08 -5.98
C ILE A 112 -14.47 19.91 -7.06
N PHE A 113 -14.41 18.83 -7.82
CA PHE A 113 -15.30 18.67 -8.97
C PHE A 113 -16.70 18.20 -8.52
N ASP A 114 -17.72 18.61 -9.27
CA ASP A 114 -19.07 18.09 -9.10
C ASP A 114 -19.19 16.81 -9.94
N ILE A 115 -19.45 15.70 -9.26
CA ILE A 115 -19.38 14.35 -9.79
C ILE A 115 -20.80 13.77 -10.00
N GLY A 116 -21.84 14.57 -9.76
CA GLY A 116 -23.25 14.17 -9.89
C GLY A 116 -23.73 13.09 -8.90
N THR A 117 -22.83 12.46 -8.15
CA THR A 117 -23.09 11.41 -7.17
C THR A 117 -22.80 11.91 -5.75
N ASP A 118 -23.50 11.36 -4.75
CA ASP A 118 -23.24 11.65 -3.34
C ASP A 118 -21.79 11.28 -2.96
N LYS A 119 -20.97 12.32 -2.73
CA LYS A 119 -19.55 12.20 -2.36
C LYS A 119 -19.34 11.28 -1.16
N ARG A 120 -20.31 11.15 -0.24
CA ARG A 120 -20.21 10.24 0.92
C ARG A 120 -20.12 8.78 0.50
N ILE A 121 -20.82 8.39 -0.57
CA ILE A 121 -20.77 7.03 -1.12
C ILE A 121 -19.39 6.79 -1.74
N ILE A 122 -18.89 7.75 -2.52
CA ILE A 122 -17.57 7.69 -3.16
C ILE A 122 -16.46 7.59 -2.11
N PHE A 123 -16.46 8.45 -1.09
CA PHE A 123 -15.46 8.39 -0.01
C PHE A 123 -15.55 7.10 0.81
N ALA A 124 -16.75 6.57 1.05
CA ALA A 124 -16.90 5.27 1.70
C ALA A 124 -16.33 4.14 0.84
N ALA A 125 -16.53 4.18 -0.48
CA ALA A 125 -15.95 3.23 -1.42
C ALA A 125 -14.41 3.29 -1.37
N ILE A 126 -13.83 4.49 -1.50
CA ILE A 126 -12.39 4.72 -1.42
C ILE A 126 -11.81 4.24 -0.09
N LEU A 127 -12.46 4.57 1.02
CA LEU A 127 -12.03 4.09 2.34
C LEU A 127 -12.03 2.57 2.37
N GLY A 128 -13.05 1.91 1.81
CA GLY A 128 -13.10 0.46 1.67
C GLY A 128 -11.91 -0.11 0.89
N GLY A 129 -11.57 0.50 -0.25
CA GLY A 129 -10.46 0.06 -1.09
C GLY A 129 -9.06 0.34 -0.55
N LEU A 130 -8.89 1.37 0.29
CA LEU A 130 -7.60 1.72 0.90
C LEU A 130 -7.39 1.09 2.28
N LEU A 131 -8.47 0.75 3.00
CA LEU A 131 -8.39 0.25 4.37
C LEU A 131 -7.51 -1.00 4.52
N PRO A 132 -7.53 -1.99 3.61
CA PRO A 132 -6.64 -3.15 3.72
C PRO A 132 -5.15 -2.76 3.83
N ASP A 133 -4.63 -1.93 2.93
CA ASP A 133 -3.23 -1.49 3.00
C ASP A 133 -2.94 -0.67 4.25
N LEU A 134 -3.88 0.16 4.68
CA LEU A 134 -3.76 0.93 5.92
C LEU A 134 -3.67 0.01 7.15
N LEU A 135 -4.48 -1.04 7.22
CA LEU A 135 -4.45 -2.03 8.30
C LEU A 135 -3.14 -2.83 8.32
N VAL A 136 -2.64 -3.23 7.15
CA VAL A 136 -1.35 -3.90 7.01
C VAL A 136 -0.22 -2.97 7.47
N SER A 137 -0.21 -1.72 7.01
CA SER A 137 0.77 -0.70 7.38
C SER A 137 0.74 -0.41 8.88
N PHE A 138 -0.46 -0.29 9.45
CA PHE A 138 -0.65 -0.08 10.88
C PHE A 138 -0.17 -1.27 11.71
N TYR A 139 -0.41 -2.51 11.27
CA TYR A 139 0.18 -3.69 11.88
C TYR A 139 1.71 -3.67 11.83
N LYS A 140 2.30 -3.28 10.70
CA LYS A 140 3.76 -3.21 10.57
C LYS A 140 4.36 -2.19 11.54
N LEU A 141 3.69 -1.06 11.79
CA LEU A 141 4.10 -0.02 12.74
C LEU A 141 3.96 -0.46 14.20
N THR A 142 2.79 -0.98 14.55
CA THR A 142 2.41 -1.19 15.95
C THR A 142 2.67 -2.61 16.44
N LYS A 143 2.86 -3.57 15.51
CA LYS A 143 2.96 -5.01 15.75
C LYS A 143 1.80 -5.60 16.55
N VAL A 144 0.63 -4.95 16.50
CA VAL A 144 -0.55 -5.35 17.27
C VAL A 144 -1.05 -6.73 16.85
N ARG A 145 -1.15 -7.66 17.81
CA ARG A 145 -1.35 -9.09 17.55
C ARG A 145 -2.63 -9.42 16.77
N PHE A 146 -3.72 -8.71 16.98
CA PHE A 146 -4.99 -9.02 16.31
C PHE A 146 -4.94 -8.77 14.80
N LEU A 147 -4.09 -7.87 14.32
CA LEU A 147 -3.92 -7.60 12.89
C LEU A 147 -2.96 -8.57 12.21
N LYS A 148 -2.24 -9.41 12.96
CA LYS A 148 -1.30 -10.38 12.37
C LYS A 148 -2.00 -11.28 11.35
N LYS A 149 -3.19 -11.79 11.68
CA LYS A 149 -3.95 -12.65 10.77
C LYS A 149 -4.36 -11.92 9.49
N PHE A 150 -4.76 -10.66 9.61
CA PHE A 150 -5.11 -9.82 8.47
C PHE A 150 -3.89 -9.56 7.57
N HIS A 151 -2.76 -9.19 8.17
CA HIS A 151 -1.48 -9.04 7.48
C HIS A 151 -1.07 -10.32 6.73
N ASP A 152 -1.15 -11.48 7.39
CA ASP A 152 -0.76 -12.76 6.80
C ASP A 152 -1.69 -13.14 5.64
N PHE A 153 -2.99 -12.86 5.77
CA PHE A 153 -3.97 -13.05 4.69
C PHE A 153 -3.71 -12.13 3.49
N HIS A 154 -3.53 -10.83 3.74
CA HIS A 154 -3.21 -9.86 2.69
C HIS A 154 -1.94 -10.27 1.93
N PHE A 155 -0.88 -10.65 2.65
CA PHE A 155 0.35 -11.12 2.02
C PHE A 155 0.17 -12.44 1.25
N PHE A 156 -0.68 -13.34 1.74
CA PHE A 156 -1.00 -14.57 1.02
C PHE A 156 -1.67 -14.25 -0.33
N ILE A 157 -2.65 -13.36 -0.35
CA ILE A 157 -3.33 -12.91 -1.59
C ILE A 157 -2.32 -12.28 -2.55
N HIS A 158 -1.50 -11.35 -2.04
CA HIS A 158 -0.50 -10.65 -2.85
C HIS A 158 0.49 -11.61 -3.52
N ASN A 159 0.86 -12.72 -2.86
CA ASN A 159 1.80 -13.73 -3.36
C ASN A 159 1.16 -14.96 -4.00
N PHE A 160 -0.17 -15.00 -4.14
CA PHE A 160 -0.89 -16.21 -4.52
C PHE A 160 -0.53 -16.69 -5.94
N LEU A 161 -0.35 -15.78 -6.90
CA LEU A 161 -0.04 -16.16 -8.28
C LEU A 161 1.44 -16.54 -8.45
N PRO A 162 1.76 -17.78 -8.90
CA PRO A 162 3.13 -18.21 -9.17
C PRO A 162 3.82 -17.35 -10.23
N GLU A 163 3.05 -16.78 -11.17
CA GLU A 163 3.58 -15.89 -12.19
C GLU A 163 4.13 -14.58 -11.62
N LYS A 164 3.67 -14.08 -10.46
CA LYS A 164 4.31 -12.93 -9.80
C LYS A 164 5.75 -13.22 -9.36
N LYS A 165 6.09 -14.50 -9.11
CA LYS A 165 7.45 -14.93 -8.77
C LYS A 165 8.39 -15.02 -9.99
N HIS A 166 7.86 -15.12 -11.22
CA HIS A 166 8.67 -15.46 -12.41
C HIS A 166 8.46 -14.56 -13.64
N LYS A 167 7.29 -13.93 -13.81
CA LYS A 167 6.99 -12.95 -14.85
C LYS A 167 6.82 -11.56 -14.22
N THR A 168 7.94 -10.91 -13.96
CA THR A 168 7.91 -9.53 -13.48
C THR A 168 7.59 -8.61 -14.64
N ILE A 169 6.35 -8.11 -14.72
CA ILE A 169 6.09 -6.87 -15.46
C ILE A 169 7.06 -5.84 -14.89
N ARG A 170 7.90 -5.24 -15.74
CA ARG A 170 8.81 -4.19 -15.29
C ARG A 170 7.98 -3.09 -14.65
N LEU A 171 8.41 -2.59 -13.49
CA LEU A 171 7.73 -1.49 -12.78
C LEU A 171 7.34 -0.36 -13.74
N SER A 172 8.21 0.00 -14.70
CA SER A 172 7.91 1.01 -15.72
C SER A 172 6.66 0.71 -16.56
N HIS A 173 6.45 -0.54 -16.99
CA HIS A 173 5.26 -0.92 -17.75
C HIS A 173 4.02 -0.93 -16.87
N ALA A 174 4.17 -1.35 -15.61
CA ALA A 174 3.10 -1.25 -14.63
C ALA A 174 2.68 0.22 -14.48
N LEU A 175 3.61 1.14 -14.24
CA LEU A 175 3.34 2.58 -14.12
C LEU A 175 2.66 3.19 -15.34
N VAL A 176 3.08 2.81 -16.55
CA VAL A 176 2.44 3.28 -17.78
C VAL A 176 1.00 2.79 -17.85
N LEU A 177 0.76 1.49 -17.66
CA LEU A 177 -0.58 0.91 -17.66
C LEU A 177 -1.48 1.58 -16.62
N GLN A 178 -0.90 1.90 -15.47
CA GLN A 178 -1.58 2.49 -14.33
C GLN A 178 -1.91 3.97 -14.55
N GLY A 179 -0.98 4.73 -15.15
CA GLY A 179 -1.25 6.10 -15.60
C GLY A 179 -2.35 6.15 -16.66
N LEU A 180 -2.36 5.20 -17.61
CA LEU A 180 -3.43 5.07 -18.60
C LEU A 180 -4.77 4.73 -17.94
N LEU A 181 -4.79 3.78 -17.00
CA LEU A 181 -6.00 3.43 -16.25
C LEU A 181 -6.51 4.62 -15.42
N PHE A 182 -5.61 5.35 -14.76
CA PHE A 182 -5.95 6.54 -13.99
C PHE A 182 -6.56 7.64 -14.87
N LEU A 183 -5.95 7.96 -16.02
CA LEU A 183 -6.49 8.94 -16.97
C LEU A 183 -7.84 8.50 -17.55
N PHE A 184 -8.01 7.20 -17.81
CA PHE A 184 -9.30 6.65 -18.23
C PHE A 184 -10.36 6.84 -17.14
N LEU A 185 -10.07 6.48 -15.89
CA LEU A 185 -11.00 6.63 -14.77
C LEU A 185 -11.32 8.09 -14.47
N LEU A 186 -10.34 9.00 -14.53
CA LEU A 186 -10.58 10.43 -14.40
C LEU A 186 -11.56 10.95 -15.47
N LYS A 187 -11.44 10.50 -16.72
CA LYS A 187 -12.36 10.86 -17.80
C LYS A 187 -13.77 10.28 -17.63
N VAL A 188 -13.89 9.16 -16.93
CA VAL A 188 -15.21 8.55 -16.66
C VAL A 188 -15.91 9.30 -15.53
N ILE A 189 -15.15 9.76 -14.53
CA ILE A 189 -15.64 10.41 -13.33
C ILE A 189 -15.92 11.92 -13.55
N VAL A 190 -15.16 12.59 -14.42
CA VAL A 190 -15.27 14.04 -14.76
C VAL A 190 -15.86 14.23 -16.15
#